data_AF-A0A087TUS3-F1
#
_entry.id   AF-A0A087TUS3-F1
#
_cell.length_a   1.000
_cell.length_b   1.000
_cell.length_c   1.000
_cell.angle_alpha   90.00
_cell.angle_beta   90.00
_cell.angle_gamma   90.00
#
_symmetry.space_group_name_H-M   'P 1'
#
loop_
_entity.id
_entity.type
_entity.pdbx_description
1 polymer ?
#
loop_
_entity_poly.entity_id
_entity_poly.type
_entity_poly.pdbx_seq_one_letter_code
_entity_poly.pdbx_strand_id
1 'polypeptide(L)'
;MKPKSWRQVYSMKEVNSSLSKVQVIGFAQKLDVYGALKVSAVSSGYCLGSCNWTLWTNHEKIGYISASSTLTTHPKPMEHSQLKNFNALILTSLTQTPLANPDTMLG
;
A
#
# COMPACT_ATOMS: atom_id res chain seq x y z
N MET A 1 15.84 4.45 -24.05
CA MET A 1 15.26 5.79 -23.82
C MET A 1 16.40 6.79 -23.67
N LYS A 2 16.46 7.91 -24.42
CA LYS A 2 17.61 8.84 -24.40
C LYS A 2 17.48 9.80 -23.19
N PRO A 3 18.42 9.88 -22.24
CA PRO A 3 18.30 10.75 -21.06
C PRO A 3 18.04 12.23 -21.40
N LYS A 4 18.59 12.70 -22.52
CA LYS A 4 18.39 14.07 -23.02
C LYS A 4 16.96 14.38 -23.51
N SER A 5 16.10 13.38 -23.67
CA SER A 5 14.70 13.57 -24.05
C SER A 5 13.73 13.49 -22.87
N TRP A 6 14.24 13.41 -21.63
CA TRP A 6 13.40 13.43 -20.44
C TRP A 6 12.77 14.81 -20.29
N ARG A 7 11.47 14.84 -20.03
CA ARG A 7 10.70 16.06 -19.84
C ARG A 7 10.19 16.11 -18.42
N GLN A 8 10.07 17.32 -17.89
CA GLN A 8 9.33 17.53 -16.65
C GLN A 8 7.87 17.09 -16.87
N VAL A 9 7.42 16.11 -16.09
CA VAL A 9 6.09 15.50 -16.24
C VAL A 9 5.03 16.23 -15.41
N TYR A 10 5.44 16.94 -14.35
CA TYR A 10 4.54 17.63 -13.44
C TYR A 10 5.06 19.01 -13.04
N SER A 11 4.16 19.97 -12.92
CA SER A 11 4.34 21.28 -12.32
C SER A 11 3.74 21.33 -10.91
N MET A 12 4.15 22.30 -10.09
CA MET A 12 3.56 22.48 -8.75
C MET A 12 2.04 22.71 -8.79
N LYS A 13 1.54 23.36 -9.85
CA LYS A 13 0.10 23.55 -10.07
C LYS A 13 -0.62 22.21 -10.22
N GLU A 14 -0.06 21.28 -11.00
CA GLU A 14 -0.63 19.95 -11.24
C GLU A 14 -0.56 19.08 -9.99
N VAL A 15 0.54 19.13 -9.23
CA VAL A 15 0.68 18.44 -7.95
C VAL A 15 -0.40 18.90 -6.97
N ASN A 16 -0.52 20.21 -6.75
CA ASN A 16 -1.50 20.77 -5.82
C ASN A 16 -2.95 20.46 -6.24
N SER A 17 -3.24 20.56 -7.54
CA SER A 17 -4.57 20.24 -8.07
C SER A 17 -4.91 18.74 -7.98
N SER A 18 -3.91 17.86 -7.94
CA SER A 18 -4.12 16.41 -7.80
C SER A 18 -4.35 16.04 -6.34
N LEU A 19 -3.58 16.63 -5.41
CA LEU A 19 -3.71 16.39 -3.98
C LEU A 19 -5.07 16.85 -3.43
N SER A 20 -5.66 17.90 -3.98
CA SER A 20 -7.00 18.36 -3.55
C SER A 20 -8.14 17.38 -3.84
N LYS A 21 -7.90 16.36 -4.66
CA LYS A 21 -8.87 15.31 -5.02
C LYS A 21 -8.72 14.05 -4.17
N VAL A 22 -7.65 13.95 -3.36
CA VAL A 22 -7.37 12.78 -2.54
C VAL A 22 -8.31 12.78 -1.34
N GLN A 23 -8.96 11.63 -1.10
CA GLN A 23 -9.77 11.41 0.09
C GLN A 23 -8.93 10.70 1.15
N VAL A 24 -8.92 11.24 2.37
CA VAL A 24 -8.27 10.61 3.51
C VAL A 24 -9.18 9.52 4.06
N ILE A 25 -8.61 8.34 4.28
CA ILE A 25 -9.34 7.18 4.77
C ILE A 25 -8.68 6.64 6.04
N GLY A 26 -9.48 6.20 7.00
CA GLY A 26 -8.99 5.53 8.20
C GLY A 26 -8.64 4.06 7.94
N PHE A 27 -7.74 3.51 8.75
CA PHE A 27 -7.52 2.06 8.74
C PHE A 27 -8.78 1.30 9.16
N ALA A 28 -9.00 0.14 8.52
CA ALA A 28 -10.19 -0.69 8.65
C ALA A 28 -11.52 0.00 8.27
N GLN A 29 -11.49 1.24 7.79
CA GLN A 29 -12.66 1.89 7.21
C GLN A 29 -13.02 1.17 5.91
N LYS A 30 -14.29 0.82 5.76
CA LYS A 30 -14.82 0.27 4.51
C LYS A 30 -15.42 1.41 3.70
N LEU A 31 -14.99 1.53 2.45
CA LEU A 31 -15.49 2.53 1.52
C LEU A 31 -16.05 1.86 0.30
N ASP A 32 -17.16 2.40 -0.19
CA ASP A 32 -17.77 2.00 -1.44
C ASP A 32 -17.29 2.94 -2.54
N VAL A 33 -16.64 2.38 -3.55
CA VAL A 33 -16.08 3.15 -4.68
C VAL A 33 -17.13 3.16 -5.78
N TYR A 34 -18.06 4.11 -5.68
CA TYR A 34 -19.10 4.39 -6.68
C TYR A 34 -19.93 3.16 -7.09
N GLY A 35 -20.20 2.24 -6.16
CA GLY A 35 -20.92 0.99 -6.40
C GLY A 35 -20.14 -0.07 -7.18
N ALA A 36 -18.91 0.22 -7.62
CA ALA A 36 -18.11 -0.70 -8.42
C ALA A 36 -17.43 -1.78 -7.55
N LEU A 37 -16.86 -1.36 -6.42
CA LEU A 37 -16.18 -2.24 -5.48
C LEU A 37 -16.08 -1.61 -4.10
N LYS A 38 -15.91 -2.43 -3.07
CA LYS A 38 -15.62 -1.97 -1.71
C LYS A 38 -14.14 -2.08 -1.43
N VAL A 39 -13.57 -1.11 -0.73
CA VAL A 39 -12.16 -1.12 -0.32
C VAL A 39 -12.01 -0.95 1.19
N SER A 40 -10.94 -1.49 1.72
CA SER A 40 -10.46 -1.17 3.07
C SER A 40 -8.94 -1.27 3.12
N ALA A 41 -8.32 -0.36 3.85
CA ALA A 41 -6.88 -0.36 4.09
C ALA A 41 -6.58 -0.80 5.51
N VAL A 42 -5.62 -1.69 5.68
CA VAL A 42 -5.10 -2.11 6.99
C VAL A 42 -3.61 -1.81 7.08
N SER A 43 -3.07 -1.67 8.28
CA SER A 43 -1.66 -1.34 8.43
C SER A 43 -0.78 -2.45 7.86
N SER A 44 0.26 -2.06 7.12
CA SER A 44 1.26 -2.99 6.58
C SER A 44 2.48 -3.17 7.49
N GLY A 45 2.58 -2.36 8.55
CA GLY A 45 3.72 -2.39 9.47
C GLY A 45 5.07 -1.98 8.86
N TYR A 46 5.12 -1.34 7.68
CA TYR A 46 6.39 -1.00 7.00
C TYR A 46 6.89 0.44 7.20
N CYS A 47 6.01 1.44 7.20
CA CYS A 47 6.29 2.83 7.57
C CYS A 47 5.02 3.56 8.05
N LEU A 48 5.14 4.81 8.52
CA LEU A 48 3.99 5.62 8.88
C LEU A 48 3.05 5.79 7.67
N GLY A 49 1.77 5.42 7.84
CA GLY A 49 0.76 5.48 6.78
C GLY A 49 0.80 4.32 5.78
N SER A 50 1.79 3.43 5.85
CA SER A 50 1.86 2.25 4.98
C SER A 50 0.68 1.29 5.21
N CYS A 51 0.13 0.75 4.13
CA CYS A 51 -1.06 -0.08 4.20
C CYS A 51 -1.15 -1.16 3.13
N ASN A 52 -1.90 -2.20 3.47
CA ASN A 52 -2.34 -3.25 2.57
C ASN A 52 -3.82 -3.05 2.29
N TRP A 53 -4.19 -3.17 1.02
CA TRP A 53 -5.57 -2.95 0.58
C TRP A 53 -6.29 -4.27 0.41
N THR A 54 -7.51 -4.31 0.88
CA THR A 54 -8.48 -5.34 0.53
C THR A 54 -9.55 -4.73 -0.35
N LEU A 55 -9.80 -5.36 -1.48
CA LEU A 55 -10.83 -5.00 -2.44
C LEU A 55 -11.86 -6.12 -2.48
N TRP A 56 -13.13 -5.76 -2.45
CA TRP A 56 -14.24 -6.68 -2.64
C TRP A 56 -15.03 -6.26 -3.86
N THR A 57 -15.09 -7.12 -4.86
CA THR A 57 -16.08 -7.05 -5.93
C THR A 57 -17.34 -7.80 -5.48
N ASN A 58 -18.32 -7.96 -6.38
CA ASN A 58 -19.51 -8.76 -6.08
C ASN A 58 -19.21 -10.25 -5.91
N HIS A 59 -18.05 -10.72 -6.38
CA HIS A 59 -17.72 -12.16 -6.44
C HIS A 59 -16.38 -12.50 -5.79
N GLU A 60 -15.44 -11.54 -5.76
CA GLU A 60 -14.05 -11.81 -5.42
C GLU A 60 -13.57 -10.87 -4.32
N LYS A 61 -12.78 -11.45 -3.41
CA LYS A 61 -11.96 -10.74 -2.45
C LYS A 61 -10.52 -10.71 -2.97
N ILE A 62 -10.01 -9.55 -3.29
CA ILE A 62 -8.66 -9.34 -3.81
C ILE A 62 -7.83 -8.62 -2.74
N GLY A 63 -6.62 -9.13 -2.48
CA GLY A 63 -5.65 -8.47 -1.60
C GLY A 63 -4.55 -7.81 -2.41
N TYR A 64 -4.19 -6.58 -2.04
CA TYR A 64 -3.01 -5.88 -2.53
C TYR A 64 -2.07 -5.64 -1.36
N ILE A 65 -0.97 -6.40 -1.34
CA ILE A 65 0.06 -6.30 -0.32
C ILE A 65 1.17 -5.42 -0.89
N SER A 66 1.31 -4.24 -0.27
CA SER A 66 2.37 -3.29 -0.60
C SER A 66 3.63 -3.62 0.21
N ALA A 67 4.60 -2.71 0.23
CA ALA A 67 5.73 -2.81 1.15
C ALA A 67 5.20 -3.06 2.57
N SER A 68 5.52 -4.24 3.11
CA SER A 68 4.98 -4.75 4.37
C SER A 68 6.10 -5.31 5.21
N SER A 69 6.01 -5.15 6.53
CA SER A 69 7.00 -5.68 7.46
C SER A 69 6.32 -6.24 8.70
N THR A 70 6.72 -7.45 9.09
CA THR A 70 6.38 -8.05 10.39
C THR A 70 7.31 -7.57 11.50
N LEU A 71 8.46 -6.99 11.15
CA LEU A 71 9.35 -6.33 12.11
C LEU A 71 8.76 -4.96 12.44
N THR A 72 8.44 -4.72 13.71
CA THR A 72 7.81 -3.49 14.18
C THR A 72 8.82 -2.34 14.24
N THR A 73 8.90 -1.57 13.16
CA THR A 73 9.72 -0.34 13.10
C THR A 73 8.93 0.94 13.41
N HIS A 74 7.61 0.84 13.68
CA HIS A 74 6.68 1.94 14.03
C HIS A 74 5.55 1.44 14.95
N PRO A 75 4.76 2.35 15.57
CA PRO A 75 3.78 2.01 16.60
C PRO A 75 2.62 1.09 16.17
N LYS A 76 2.26 1.07 14.88
CA LYS A 76 1.19 0.19 14.37
C LYS A 76 1.78 -1.00 13.62
N PRO A 77 1.71 -2.23 14.15
CA PRO A 77 2.21 -3.43 13.48
C PRO A 77 1.34 -3.80 12.28
N MET A 78 1.85 -4.72 11.45
CA MET A 78 1.08 -5.27 10.34
C MET A 78 -0.17 -6.01 10.85
N GLU A 79 -1.30 -5.78 10.21
CA GLU A 79 -2.58 -6.36 10.63
C GLU A 79 -2.93 -7.61 9.81
N HIS A 80 -2.83 -8.79 10.44
CA HIS A 80 -2.96 -10.08 9.75
C HIS A 80 -4.39 -10.61 9.64
N SER A 81 -5.29 -10.19 10.53
CA SER A 81 -6.65 -10.76 10.65
C SER A 81 -7.47 -10.58 9.37
N GLN A 82 -7.34 -9.42 8.72
CA GLN A 82 -8.08 -9.08 7.51
C GLN A 82 -7.47 -9.70 6.23
N LEU A 83 -6.21 -10.12 6.29
CA LEU A 83 -5.42 -10.62 5.17
C LEU A 83 -5.56 -12.14 4.97
N LYS A 84 -6.80 -12.64 4.95
CA LYS A 84 -7.11 -14.06 4.79
C LYS A 84 -8.19 -14.28 3.73
N ASN A 85 -8.23 -15.49 3.16
CA ASN A 85 -9.29 -15.95 2.27
C ASN A 85 -9.46 -15.06 1.03
N PHE A 86 -8.35 -14.64 0.42
CA PHE A 86 -8.37 -13.92 -0.84
C PHE A 86 -8.56 -14.89 -2.01
N ASN A 87 -9.38 -14.50 -2.99
CA ASN A 87 -9.45 -15.17 -4.29
C ASN A 87 -8.19 -14.89 -5.11
N ALA A 88 -7.62 -13.69 -4.99
CA ALA A 88 -6.38 -13.29 -5.65
C ALA A 88 -5.55 -12.37 -4.75
N LEU A 89 -4.22 -12.49 -4.83
CA LEU A 89 -3.27 -11.67 -4.09
C LEU A 89 -2.27 -11.03 -5.02
N ILE A 90 -2.15 -9.71 -4.96
CA ILE A 90 -1.12 -8.94 -5.64
C ILE A 90 -0.05 -8.62 -4.59
N LEU A 91 1.11 -9.24 -4.73
CA LEU A 91 2.27 -9.00 -3.87
C LEU A 91 3.24 -8.07 -4.60
N THR A 92 3.63 -6.99 -3.94
CA THR A 92 4.62 -6.03 -4.46
C THR A 92 5.72 -5.77 -3.42
N SER A 93 6.81 -5.14 -3.86
CA SER A 93 7.91 -4.71 -2.97
C SER A 93 8.53 -5.83 -2.12
N LEU A 94 8.78 -6.99 -2.75
CA LEU A 94 9.50 -8.09 -2.11
C LEU A 94 10.97 -7.73 -1.87
N THR A 95 11.49 -8.09 -0.69
CA THR A 95 12.91 -7.91 -0.37
C THR A 95 13.79 -8.64 -1.39
N GLN A 96 14.80 -7.95 -1.90
CA GLN A 96 15.80 -8.51 -2.83
C GLN A 96 17.02 -9.07 -2.08
N THR A 97 17.03 -8.99 -0.75
CA THR A 97 18.12 -9.46 0.11
C THR A 97 17.61 -10.44 1.16
N PRO A 98 17.09 -11.62 0.77
CA PRO A 98 16.44 -12.55 1.71
C PRO A 98 17.38 -13.17 2.74
N LEU A 99 18.69 -13.15 2.48
CA LEU A 99 19.72 -13.72 3.37
C LEU A 99 20.33 -12.69 4.32
N ALA A 100 19.99 -11.42 4.18
CA ALA A 100 20.53 -10.36 5.03
C ALA A 100 19.76 -10.32 6.36
N ASN A 101 20.48 -10.38 7.48
CA ASN A 101 19.86 -10.22 8.80
C ASN A 101 19.65 -8.72 9.09
N PRO A 102 18.41 -8.23 9.24
CA PRO A 102 18.14 -6.83 9.55
C PRO A 102 18.75 -6.37 10.88
N ASP A 103 18.91 -7.26 11.87
CA ASP A 103 19.47 -6.90 13.19
C ASP A 103 20.92 -6.44 13.08
N THR A 104 21.68 -6.98 12.12
CA THR A 104 23.07 -6.57 11.86
C THR A 104 23.21 -5.19 11.22
N MET A 105 22.10 -4.62 10.75
CA MET A 105 22.05 -3.31 10.07
C MET A 105 21.57 -2.17 10.98
N LEU A 106 21.10 -2.46 12.19
CA LEU A 106 20.58 -1.50 13.17
C LEU A 106 21.66 -0.97 14.14
N GLY A 107 22.91 -0.93 13.69
CA GLY A 107 24.10 -0.56 14.49
C GLY A 107 23.99 0.74 15.28
#